data_AF-K1V5N4-F1
#
_entry.id   AF-K1V5N4-F1
#
_cell.length_a   1.000
_cell.length_b   1.000
_cell.length_c   1.000
_cell.angle_alpha   90.00
_cell.angle_beta   90.00
_cell.angle_gamma   90.00
#
_symmetry.space_group_name_H-M   'P 1'
#
loop_
_entity.id
_entity.type
_entity.pdbx_description
1 polymer ?
#
loop_
_entity_poly.entity_id
_entity_poly.type
_entity_poly.pdbx_seq_one_letter_code
_entity_poly.pdbx_strand_id
1 'polypeptide(L)'
;MELQKTLTPGEALERVLRSYQTYYNIKTEAVEPPFAAEAIFGSHNEQYFLIKKAKVADIDTNETVYFATEESLSKERLLELDAIAWERGTANVQPSSNHRNSDVVLII
;
A
#
# COMPACT_ATOMS: atom_id res chain seq x y z
N MET A 1 4.82 35.50 13.28
CA MET A 1 4.30 34.59 12.24
C MET A 1 5.41 33.57 12.02
N GLU A 2 5.31 32.40 12.65
CA GLU A 2 6.28 31.34 12.41
C GLU A 2 6.12 30.88 10.95
N LEU A 3 7.21 30.93 10.18
CA LEU A 3 7.28 30.30 8.87
C LEU A 3 7.04 28.81 9.07
N GLN A 4 5.96 28.27 8.50
CA GLN A 4 5.78 26.82 8.42
C GLN A 4 7.03 26.23 7.76
N LYS A 5 7.76 25.37 8.49
CA LYS A 5 8.92 24.66 7.95
C LYS A 5 8.45 23.78 6.80
N THR A 6 8.89 24.07 5.58
CA THR A 6 8.69 23.18 4.43
C THR A 6 9.48 21.90 4.69
N LEU A 7 8.78 20.75 4.67
CA LEU A 7 9.41 19.43 4.79
C LEU A 7 10.16 19.10 3.51
N THR A 8 11.32 18.49 3.64
CA THR A 8 11.98 17.82 2.50
C THR A 8 11.17 16.58 2.08
N PRO A 9 11.29 16.09 0.83
CA PRO A 9 10.60 14.87 0.40
C PRO A 9 10.87 13.67 1.32
N GLY A 10 12.10 13.52 1.81
CA GLY A 10 12.47 12.47 2.77
C GLY A 10 11.77 12.61 4.13
N GLU A 11 11.73 13.82 4.70
CA GLU A 11 11.01 14.06 5.97
C GLU A 11 9.49 13.86 5.81
N ALA A 12 8.93 14.23 4.66
CA ALA A 12 7.52 14.00 4.34
C ALA A 12 7.22 12.50 4.22
N LEU A 13 8.05 11.76 3.49
CA LEU A 13 7.94 10.31 3.35
C LEU A 13 8.02 9.61 4.72
N GLU A 14 9.00 9.94 5.55
CA GLU A 14 9.15 9.34 6.88
C GLU A 14 7.90 9.54 7.73
N ARG A 15 7.30 10.73 7.67
CA ARG A 15 6.07 11.04 8.40
C ARG A 15 4.89 10.20 7.91
N VAL A 16 4.75 10.01 6.59
CA VAL A 16 3.71 9.17 6.01
C VAL A 16 3.94 7.71 6.38
N LEU A 17 5.15 7.18 6.21
CA LEU A 17 5.47 5.79 6.60
C LEU A 17 5.16 5.54 8.08
N ARG A 18 5.44 6.50 8.96
CA ARG A 18 5.08 6.41 10.37
C ARG A 18 3.57 6.26 10.62
N SER A 19 2.69 6.81 9.77
CA SER A 19 1.24 6.57 9.92
C SER A 19 0.83 5.17 9.46
N TYR A 20 1.51 4.61 8.45
CA TYR A 20 1.24 3.26 7.95
C TYR A 20 1.75 2.15 8.88
N GLN A 21 2.83 2.39 9.63
CA GLN A 21 3.53 1.36 10.42
C GLN A 21 2.65 0.65 11.47
N THR A 22 1.52 1.25 11.84
CA THR A 22 0.59 0.67 12.84
C THR A 22 -0.12 -0.57 12.28
N TYR A 23 -0.41 -0.60 10.98
CA TYR A 23 -1.24 -1.63 10.35
C TYR A 23 -0.58 -2.32 9.16
N TYR A 24 0.47 -1.73 8.57
CA TYR A 24 1.11 -2.22 7.36
C TYR A 24 2.52 -2.72 7.66
N ASN A 25 2.94 -3.76 6.95
CA ASN A 25 4.34 -4.16 6.88
C ASN A 25 5.06 -3.25 5.89
N ILE A 26 6.01 -2.46 6.37
CA ILE A 26 6.75 -1.48 5.57
C ILE A 26 8.09 -2.05 5.14
N LYS A 27 8.42 -1.88 3.84
CA LYS A 27 9.70 -2.21 3.23
C LYS A 27 10.34 -0.92 2.72
N THR A 28 11.49 -0.57 3.30
CA THR A 28 12.35 0.56 2.86
C THR A 28 13.71 0.10 2.35
N GLU A 29 14.08 -1.16 2.59
CA GLU A 29 15.33 -1.75 2.14
C GLU A 29 15.10 -2.60 0.89
N ALA A 30 16.05 -2.55 -0.05
CA ALA A 30 16.00 -3.29 -1.31
C ALA A 30 14.65 -3.13 -2.06
N VAL A 31 14.10 -1.92 -2.02
CA VAL A 31 12.92 -1.54 -2.79
C VAL A 31 13.35 -1.35 -4.24
N GLU A 32 12.58 -1.92 -5.16
CA GLU A 32 12.92 -1.81 -6.58
C GLU A 32 12.57 -0.41 -7.09
N PRO A 33 13.51 0.29 -7.78
CA PRO A 33 13.20 1.56 -8.44
C PRO A 33 11.95 1.41 -9.31
N PRO A 34 11.07 2.42 -9.39
CA PRO A 34 11.29 3.81 -8.99
C PRO A 34 10.84 4.16 -7.55
N PHE A 35 10.41 3.20 -6.75
CA PHE A 35 9.81 3.49 -5.44
C PHE A 35 10.86 3.62 -4.34
N ALA A 36 10.59 4.50 -3.38
CA ALA A 36 11.38 4.71 -2.19
C ALA A 36 10.96 3.76 -1.05
N ALA A 37 9.70 3.34 -1.04
CA ALA A 37 9.17 2.39 -0.06
C ALA A 37 7.96 1.62 -0.63
N GLU A 38 7.66 0.50 0.01
CA GLU A 38 6.45 -0.29 -0.19
C GLU A 38 5.79 -0.56 1.18
N ALA A 39 4.46 -0.61 1.23
CA ALA A 39 3.74 -1.06 2.41
C ALA A 39 2.66 -2.06 2.03
N ILE A 40 2.57 -3.17 2.76
CA ILE A 40 1.62 -4.25 2.50
C ILE A 40 0.71 -4.43 3.70
N PHE A 41 -0.59 -4.38 3.45
CA PHE A 41 -1.62 -4.77 4.39
C PHE A 41 -2.31 -6.04 3.89
N GLY A 42 -2.58 -6.95 4.83
CA GLY A 42 -3.39 -8.14 4.59
C GLY A 42 -4.28 -8.36 5.80
N SER A 43 -5.57 -8.55 5.55
CA SER A 43 -6.53 -8.94 6.58
C SER A 43 -7.26 -10.20 6.19
N HIS A 44 -7.41 -11.07 7.16
CA HIS A 44 -8.21 -12.29 7.07
C HIS A 44 -9.33 -12.18 8.08
N ASN A 45 -10.57 -12.24 7.62
CA ASN A 45 -11.76 -12.13 8.45
C ASN A 45 -12.63 -13.37 8.29
N GLU A 46 -12.96 -13.99 9.43
CA GLU A 46 -13.83 -15.16 9.49
C GLU A 46 -15.05 -14.87 10.36
N GLN A 47 -16.23 -15.31 9.92
CA GLN A 47 -17.46 -15.23 10.72
C GLN A 47 -18.04 -16.62 10.92
N TYR A 48 -18.47 -16.92 12.16
CA TYR A 48 -18.98 -18.25 12.56
C TYR A 48 -20.35 -18.16 13.24
N PHE A 49 -21.22 -19.13 12.99
CA PHE A 49 -22.39 -19.38 13.85
C PHE A 49 -22.02 -20.31 15.01
N LEU A 50 -22.10 -19.80 16.24
CA LEU A 50 -21.72 -20.51 17.47
C LEU A 50 -22.53 -21.80 17.72
N ILE A 51 -23.77 -21.85 17.23
CA ILE A 51 -24.72 -22.91 17.57
C ILE A 51 -24.46 -24.19 16.74
N LYS A 52 -23.67 -24.12 15.65
CA LYS A 52 -23.39 -25.26 14.75
C LYS A 52 -21.96 -25.33 14.19
N LYS A 53 -21.04 -24.45 14.62
CA LYS A 53 -19.67 -24.31 14.05
C LYS A 53 -19.65 -24.11 12.52
N ALA A 54 -20.71 -23.55 11.95
CA ALA A 54 -20.76 -23.26 10.51
C ALA A 54 -20.01 -21.96 10.22
N LYS A 55 -19.06 -21.98 9.27
CA LYS A 55 -18.37 -20.79 8.74
C LYS A 55 -19.32 -20.07 7.78
N VAL A 56 -19.54 -18.78 8.00
CA VAL A 56 -20.50 -17.94 7.28
C VAL A 56 -19.81 -17.09 6.23
N ALA A 57 -18.66 -16.53 6.58
CA ALA A 57 -17.84 -15.73 5.69
C ALA A 57 -16.37 -16.02 5.98
N ASP A 58 -15.59 -15.98 4.90
CA ASP A 58 -14.15 -16.14 4.87
C ASP A 58 -13.64 -15.13 3.86
N ILE A 59 -13.00 -14.06 4.33
CA ILE A 59 -12.71 -12.88 3.51
C ILE A 59 -11.25 -12.49 3.69
N ASP A 60 -10.53 -12.53 2.57
CA ASP A 60 -9.18 -11.99 2.42
C ASP A 60 -9.24 -10.65 1.67
N THR A 61 -8.71 -9.61 2.30
CA THR A 61 -8.49 -8.30 1.68
C THR A 61 -7.03 -7.93 1.80
N ASN A 62 -6.41 -7.55 0.69
CA ASN A 62 -5.03 -7.10 0.64
C ASN A 62 -4.93 -5.69 0.06
N GLU A 63 -3.91 -4.95 0.48
CA GLU A 63 -3.57 -3.65 -0.11
C GLU A 63 -2.04 -3.57 -0.24
N THR A 64 -1.58 -3.14 -1.41
CA THR A 64 -0.18 -2.84 -1.67
C THR A 64 -0.03 -1.36 -2.00
N VAL A 65 0.80 -0.67 -1.23
CA VAL A 65 1.06 0.76 -1.36
C VAL A 65 2.49 0.97 -1.83
N TYR A 66 2.66 1.72 -2.91
CA TYR A 66 3.95 2.13 -3.45
C TYR A 66 4.17 3.61 -3.17
N PHE A 67 5.33 3.95 -2.61
CA PHE A 67 5.70 5.33 -2.29
C PHE A 67 6.81 5.79 -3.23
N ALA A 68 6.52 6.79 -4.06
CA ALA A 68 7.51 7.50 -4.84
C ALA A 68 7.88 8.82 -4.13
N THR A 69 9.05 9.35 -4.45
CA THR A 69 9.46 10.70 -4.04
C THR A 69 9.98 11.42 -5.28
N GLU A 70 9.27 12.46 -5.71
CA GLU A 70 9.62 13.23 -6.90
C GLU A 70 9.82 14.70 -6.52
N GLU A 71 10.92 15.32 -6.97
CA GLU A 71 11.13 16.76 -6.74
C GLU A 71 10.14 17.63 -7.53
N SER A 72 9.71 17.13 -8.69
CA SER A 72 8.68 17.75 -9.52
C SER A 72 7.90 16.67 -10.26
N LEU A 73 6.56 16.74 -10.22
CA LEU A 73 5.70 15.74 -10.82
C LEU A 73 5.19 16.23 -12.19
N SER A 74 5.69 15.62 -13.27
CA SER A 74 5.09 15.77 -14.61
C SER A 74 3.96 14.76 -14.81
N LYS A 75 3.10 15.03 -15.80
CA LYS A 75 2.04 14.09 -16.18
C LYS A 75 2.62 12.76 -16.67
N GLU A 76 3.67 12.82 -17.47
CA GLU A 76 4.33 11.65 -18.05
C GLU A 76 4.92 10.79 -16.93
N ARG A 77 5.56 11.43 -15.94
CA ARG A 77 6.12 10.74 -14.79
C ARG A 77 5.05 10.11 -13.90
N LEU A 78 3.95 10.81 -13.65
CA LEU A 78 2.81 10.27 -12.91
C LEU A 78 2.25 9.00 -13.58
N LEU A 79 2.05 9.04 -14.90
CA LEU A 79 1.52 7.89 -15.65
C LEU A 79 2.49 6.71 -15.69
N GLU A 80 3.80 6.97 -15.74
CA GLU A 80 4.82 5.95 -15.64
C GLU A 80 4.79 5.26 -14.27
N LEU A 81 4.78 6.04 -13.19
CA LEU A 81 4.71 5.53 -11.81
C LEU A 81 3.43 4.71 -11.58
N ASP A 82 2.29 5.20 -12.07
CA ASP A 82 0.99 4.53 -11.99
C ASP A 82 1.02 3.18 -12.71
N ALA A 83 1.53 3.14 -13.94
CA ALA A 83 1.65 1.91 -14.71
C ALA A 83 2.54 0.86 -14.02
N ILE A 84 3.69 1.28 -13.47
CA ILE A 84 4.61 0.37 -12.77
C ILE A 84 3.98 -0.13 -11.46
N ALA A 85 3.33 0.75 -10.68
CA ALA A 85 2.64 0.36 -9.45
C ALA A 85 1.54 -0.65 -9.75
N TRP A 86 0.74 -0.40 -10.79
CA TRP A 86 -0.34 -1.28 -11.23
C TRP A 86 0.18 -2.65 -11.68
N GLU A 87 1.19 -2.68 -12.55
CA GLU A 87 1.78 -3.92 -13.05
C GLU A 87 2.32 -4.78 -11.91
N ARG A 88 3.15 -4.19 -11.02
CA ARG A 88 3.74 -4.92 -9.89
C ARG A 88 2.71 -5.33 -8.86
N GLY A 89 1.79 -4.43 -8.52
CA GLY A 89 0.73 -4.68 -7.54
C GLY A 89 -0.19 -5.81 -7.98
N THR A 90 -0.62 -5.81 -9.24
CA THR A 90 -1.51 -6.84 -9.79
C THR A 90 -0.80 -8.19 -10.01
N ALA A 91 0.49 -8.20 -10.35
CA ALA A 91 1.27 -9.43 -10.49
C ALA A 91 1.37 -10.24 -9.18
N ASN A 92 1.28 -9.58 -8.03
CA ASN A 92 1.32 -10.21 -6.71
C ASN A 92 -0.05 -10.70 -6.21
N VAL A 93 -1.14 -10.41 -6.93
CA VAL A 93 -2.48 -10.83 -6.53
C VAL A 93 -2.65 -12.32 -6.73
N GLN A 94 -3.09 -13.02 -5.68
CA GLN A 94 -3.41 -14.44 -5.70
C GLN A 94 -4.91 -14.63 -5.44
N PRO A 95 -5.75 -14.67 -6.49
CA PRO A 95 -7.18 -14.90 -6.33
C PRO A 95 -7.45 -16.27 -5.70
N SER A 96 -8.35 -16.31 -4.74
CA SER A 96 -8.85 -17.51 -4.08
C SER A 96 -10.37 -17.42 -3.93
N SER A 97 -11.02 -18.50 -3.50
CA SER A 97 -12.47 -18.49 -3.21
C SER A 97 -12.89 -17.49 -2.14
N ASN A 98 -11.94 -17.06 -1.29
CA ASN A 98 -12.15 -16.17 -0.17
C ASN A 98 -11.60 -14.76 -0.46
N HIS A 99 -10.94 -14.58 -1.61
CA HIS A 99 -10.38 -13.32 -2.01
C HIS A 99 -11.49 -12.32 -2.35
N ARG A 100 -11.61 -11.28 -1.53
CA ARG A 100 -12.60 -10.22 -1.76
C ARG A 100 -12.04 -9.15 -2.68
N ASN A 101 -10.86 -8.62 -2.36
CA ASN A 101 -10.19 -7.60 -3.15
C ASN A 101 -8.71 -7.52 -2.83
N SER A 102 -7.95 -7.04 -3.83
CA SER A 102 -6.61 -6.51 -3.69
C SER A 102 -6.61 -5.10 -4.24
N ASP A 103 -6.24 -4.14 -3.41
CA ASP A 103 -6.12 -2.74 -3.81
C ASP A 103 -4.63 -2.40 -4.06
N VAL A 104 -4.38 -1.59 -5.08
CA VAL A 104 -3.06 -1.05 -5.40
C VAL A 104 -3.12 0.45 -5.27
N VAL A 105 -2.23 1.03 -4.45
CA VAL A 105 -2.21 2.45 -4.13
C VAL A 105 -0.84 3.02 -4.47
N LEU A 106 -0.83 4.17 -5.13
CA LEU A 106 0.36 4.96 -5.39
C LEU A 106 0.30 6.27 -4.60
N ILE A 107 1.36 6.55 -3.84
CA ILE A 107 1.59 7.82 -3.12
C ILE A 107 2.87 8.45 -3.67
N ILE A 108 2.82 9.75 -3.96
CA ILE A 108 3.92 10.54 -4.52
C ILE A 108 4.09 11.81 -3.68
#